data_AF-A0A100YV14-F1
#
_entry.id   AF-A0A100YV14-F1
#
_cell.length_a   1.000
_cell.length_b   1.000
_cell.length_c   1.000
_cell.angle_alpha   90.00
_cell.angle_beta   90.00
_cell.angle_gamma   90.00
#
_symmetry.space_group_name_H-M   'P 1'
#
loop_
_entity.id
_entity.type
_entity.pdbx_description
1 polymer ?
#
loop_
_entity_poly.entity_id
_entity_poly.type
_entity_poly.pdbx_seq_one_letter_code
_entity_poly.pdbx_strand_id
1 'polypeptide(L)'
;MDIKDIARLAGVSPATVSKVVNHKDASISSETREKVNAIVEKYHYVPYSSIISKQSAKRTLAVILREPVSYDSMLDGIIRTAQREGYTPLVLDSYSNSQTEAHNLKTILSSGCAGIIWEPVAETSQQLKAKLSKSGIPHLLIGVNGGDGTLVQPYYEIAYQMTGELVSRGHTGIGCLLSKTRRAKEFLAGYKACLEDNSLPYMGDLVFEDVDQRVARAIADGRVTGVVSSHFRDAIRFSQLMGKLHYHIPIDVSLVSLHNEDQDANDVMWGVQISTYLVRNSDFGVFLCKRLVSQIEGGKGQVAFSPRYELENTTTVASPPIRRADKVVVVGSLNSDTYMLVPSLPHVGATVSTLATQQYAGGKAANTAVGVAKLGYRTAVVGNVGSDYEADVLFREFDGWGIESSGVHRVEDAETGKALIFADSSGNTMISLVAGANALLAPKDIRDRSSLFEGTRFCLVQTEIPLDTAAEACRVAHEMGAQTVLKPSSCDELPTSLLALVDYLVPNEHELERICPGDGTIAAKARALLEQGPKAVIVTRGSSGCFLCTREGERSYPAFAFPTIDDAGACDAFASALVASLLHADDLDRAIRVASYAAGYSVTRHGVIPSLIDHFALVSALEAGAIGDHAPSD
;
A
#
# COMPACT_ATOMS: atom_id res chain seq x y z
N MET A 1 -57.43 50.13 -20.35
CA MET A 1 -58.19 50.16 -21.61
C MET A 1 -57.78 48.93 -22.40
N ASP A 2 -58.74 48.14 -22.88
CA ASP A 2 -58.43 46.90 -23.61
C ASP A 2 -58.46 47.12 -25.15
N ILE A 3 -58.12 46.08 -25.91
CA ILE A 3 -58.08 46.16 -27.37
C ILE A 3 -59.47 46.41 -27.99
N LYS A 4 -60.55 46.02 -27.31
CA LYS A 4 -61.94 46.23 -27.76
C LYS A 4 -62.38 47.67 -27.51
N ASP A 5 -61.87 48.30 -26.46
CA ASP A 5 -62.11 49.71 -26.17
C ASP A 5 -61.41 50.61 -27.21
N ILE A 6 -60.15 50.29 -27.57
CA ILE A 6 -59.42 51.00 -28.63
C ILE A 6 -60.10 50.82 -29.99
N ALA A 7 -60.56 49.61 -30.28
CA ALA A 7 -61.31 49.31 -31.49
C ALA A 7 -62.60 50.16 -31.58
N ARG A 8 -63.32 50.32 -30.47
CA ARG A 8 -64.52 51.14 -30.37
C ARG A 8 -64.22 52.63 -30.58
N LEU A 9 -63.14 53.15 -30.00
CA LEU A 9 -62.73 54.54 -30.15
C LEU A 9 -62.19 54.86 -31.55
N ALA A 10 -61.51 53.91 -32.19
CA ALA A 10 -61.02 54.06 -33.55
C ALA A 10 -62.12 53.84 -34.61
N GLY A 11 -63.21 53.15 -34.24
CA GLY A 11 -64.29 52.78 -35.16
C GLY A 11 -63.94 51.59 -36.06
N VAL A 12 -63.06 50.69 -35.60
CA VAL A 12 -62.56 49.54 -36.37
C VAL A 12 -62.73 48.23 -35.60
N SER A 13 -62.43 47.10 -36.23
CA SER A 13 -62.46 45.80 -35.55
C SER A 13 -61.27 45.64 -34.58
N PRO A 14 -61.42 44.87 -33.48
CA PRO A 14 -60.29 44.51 -32.61
C PRO A 14 -59.15 43.80 -33.35
N ALA A 15 -59.47 43.06 -34.42
CA ALA A 15 -58.47 42.42 -35.28
C ALA A 15 -57.63 43.45 -36.05
N THR A 16 -58.25 44.56 -36.49
CA THR A 16 -57.57 45.69 -37.13
C THR A 16 -56.60 46.36 -36.16
N VAL A 17 -57.03 46.63 -34.92
CA VAL A 17 -56.17 47.20 -33.86
C VAL A 17 -54.99 46.27 -33.55
N SER A 18 -55.25 44.95 -33.45
CA SER A 18 -54.20 43.96 -33.21
C SER A 18 -53.16 43.92 -34.33
N LYS A 19 -53.59 44.03 -35.59
CA LYS A 19 -52.69 44.09 -36.74
C LYS A 19 -51.81 45.35 -36.73
N VAL A 20 -52.38 46.51 -36.41
CA VAL A 20 -51.63 47.78 -36.31
C VAL A 20 -50.61 47.74 -35.17
N VAL A 21 -51.03 47.32 -33.97
CA VAL A 21 -50.16 47.29 -32.79
C VAL A 21 -49.04 46.24 -32.90
N ASN A 22 -49.25 45.15 -33.64
CA ASN A 22 -48.23 44.11 -33.88
C ASN A 22 -47.47 44.28 -35.21
N HIS A 23 -47.55 45.45 -35.87
CA HIS A 23 -46.86 45.74 -37.14
C HIS A 23 -47.16 44.74 -38.29
N LYS A 24 -48.40 44.24 -38.35
CA LYS A 24 -48.95 43.31 -39.36
C LYS A 24 -50.07 43.97 -40.17
N ASP A 25 -49.92 45.24 -40.47
CA ASP A 25 -50.95 46.16 -40.98
C ASP A 25 -50.69 46.64 -42.40
N ALA A 26 -49.90 45.89 -43.17
CA ALA A 26 -49.63 46.17 -44.59
C ALA A 26 -50.90 46.27 -45.46
N SER A 27 -52.00 45.62 -45.06
CA SER A 27 -53.29 45.64 -45.76
C SER A 27 -54.28 46.69 -45.20
N ILE A 28 -53.85 47.60 -44.33
CA ILE A 28 -54.70 48.60 -43.65
C ILE A 28 -54.34 49.99 -44.18
N SER A 29 -55.35 50.84 -44.40
CA SER A 29 -55.14 52.20 -44.92
C SER A 29 -54.31 53.07 -43.95
N SER A 30 -53.51 53.98 -44.49
CA SER A 30 -52.66 54.91 -43.73
C SER A 30 -53.45 55.73 -42.72
N GLU A 31 -54.61 56.25 -43.12
CA GLU A 31 -55.52 57.02 -42.27
C GLU A 31 -56.01 56.21 -41.06
N THR A 32 -56.34 54.93 -41.27
CA THR A 32 -56.80 54.04 -40.18
C THR A 32 -55.64 53.68 -39.24
N ARG A 33 -54.44 53.49 -39.78
CA ARG A 33 -53.22 53.19 -39.00
C ARG A 33 -52.86 54.36 -38.09
N GLU A 34 -52.84 55.57 -38.61
CA GLU A 34 -52.55 56.79 -37.84
C GLU A 34 -53.57 57.00 -36.72
N LYS A 35 -54.87 56.80 -37.03
CA LYS A 35 -55.94 56.92 -36.04
C LYS A 35 -55.82 55.91 -34.90
N VAL A 36 -55.50 54.65 -35.21
CA VAL A 36 -55.27 53.61 -34.19
C VAL A 36 -54.02 53.93 -33.36
N ASN A 37 -52.91 54.32 -34.01
CA ASN A 37 -51.66 54.66 -33.31
C ASN A 37 -51.82 55.87 -32.38
N ALA A 38 -52.53 56.92 -32.81
CA ALA A 38 -52.79 58.09 -31.97
C ALA A 38 -53.59 57.73 -30.71
N ILE A 39 -54.54 56.80 -30.81
CA ILE A 39 -55.32 56.31 -29.66
C ILE A 39 -54.46 55.41 -28.76
N VAL A 40 -53.66 54.51 -29.35
CA VAL A 40 -52.73 53.65 -28.61
C VAL A 40 -51.73 54.47 -27.81
N GLU A 41 -51.20 55.54 -28.40
CA GLU A 41 -50.24 56.46 -27.76
C GLU A 41 -50.92 57.30 -26.67
N LYS A 42 -52.08 57.90 -26.99
CA LYS A 42 -52.86 58.72 -26.04
C LYS A 42 -53.28 57.97 -24.78
N TYR A 43 -53.58 56.67 -24.89
CA TYR A 43 -54.03 55.84 -23.77
C TYR A 43 -52.94 54.86 -23.28
N HIS A 44 -51.69 55.03 -23.73
CA HIS A 44 -50.54 54.20 -23.38
C HIS A 44 -50.83 52.69 -23.41
N TYR A 45 -51.52 52.24 -24.45
CA TYR A 45 -51.89 50.84 -24.59
C TYR A 45 -50.68 49.99 -24.97
N VAL A 46 -50.41 48.95 -24.18
CA VAL A 46 -49.36 47.97 -24.41
C VAL A 46 -50.02 46.62 -24.67
N PRO A 47 -49.73 45.94 -25.80
CA PRO A 47 -50.37 44.67 -26.14
C PRO A 47 -50.03 43.58 -25.11
N TYR A 48 -51.02 42.76 -24.76
CA TYR A 48 -50.91 41.70 -23.74
C TYR A 48 -49.77 40.70 -24.01
N SER A 49 -49.44 40.46 -25.29
CA SER A 49 -48.30 39.64 -25.73
C SER A 49 -46.94 40.21 -25.31
N SER A 50 -46.80 41.54 -25.29
CA SER A 50 -45.56 42.21 -24.88
C SER A 50 -45.39 42.26 -23.35
N ILE A 51 -46.48 42.17 -22.59
CA ILE A 51 -46.48 42.04 -21.12
C ILE A 51 -46.03 40.63 -20.71
N ILE A 52 -46.52 39.58 -21.39
CA ILE A 52 -46.07 38.20 -21.14
C ILE A 52 -44.61 37.99 -21.56
N SER A 53 -44.15 38.63 -22.64
CA SER A 53 -42.76 38.50 -23.11
C SER A 53 -41.70 39.07 -22.14
N LYS A 54 -42.10 39.98 -21.24
CA LYS A 54 -41.21 40.55 -20.20
C LYS A 54 -41.25 39.80 -18.87
N GLN A 55 -42.15 38.82 -18.70
CA GLN A 55 -42.35 38.10 -17.42
C GLN A 55 -41.93 36.63 -17.40
N SER A 56 -41.36 36.10 -18.48
CA SER A 56 -40.64 34.81 -18.46
C SER A 56 -39.16 35.06 -18.77
N ALA A 57 -38.41 35.56 -17.78
CA ALA A 57 -36.96 35.42 -17.85
C ALA A 57 -36.68 33.92 -17.97
N LYS A 58 -35.94 33.50 -19.01
CA LYS A 58 -35.57 32.09 -19.18
C LYS A 58 -34.94 31.62 -17.86
N ARG A 59 -35.56 30.63 -17.20
CA ARG A 59 -35.08 30.07 -15.92
C ARG A 59 -34.32 28.77 -16.10
N THR A 60 -33.98 28.37 -17.32
CA THR A 60 -33.26 27.12 -17.59
C THR A 60 -31.75 27.35 -17.55
N LEU A 61 -31.02 26.53 -16.81
CA LEU A 61 -29.55 26.43 -16.88
C LEU A 61 -29.18 25.13 -17.58
N ALA A 62 -28.35 25.20 -18.63
CA ALA A 62 -27.86 24.01 -19.29
C ALA A 62 -26.55 23.53 -18.63
N VAL A 63 -26.45 22.24 -18.34
CA VAL A 63 -25.23 21.59 -17.84
C VAL A 63 -24.84 20.53 -18.85
N ILE A 64 -23.77 20.76 -19.60
CA ILE A 64 -23.29 19.87 -20.66
C ILE A 64 -22.01 19.19 -20.17
N LEU A 65 -22.08 17.90 -19.90
CA LEU A 65 -20.96 17.11 -19.39
C LEU A 65 -20.29 16.30 -20.51
N ARG A 66 -19.00 16.00 -20.32
CA ARG A 66 -18.24 15.22 -21.29
C ARG A 66 -18.63 13.75 -21.25
N GLU A 67 -18.72 13.17 -20.07
CA GLU A 67 -19.02 11.74 -19.84
C GLU A 67 -20.27 11.57 -18.99
N PRO A 68 -21.07 10.51 -19.20
CA PRO A 68 -22.22 10.20 -18.37
C PRO A 68 -21.76 9.88 -16.95
N VAL A 69 -22.48 10.40 -15.95
CA VAL A 69 -22.10 10.20 -14.55
C VAL A 69 -23.28 9.63 -13.76
N SER A 70 -23.15 8.37 -13.35
CA SER A 70 -24.19 7.70 -12.56
C SER A 70 -24.29 8.21 -11.12
N TYR A 71 -23.20 8.80 -10.60
CA TYR A 71 -23.11 9.40 -9.25
C TYR A 71 -22.04 10.53 -9.26
N ASP A 72 -22.45 11.77 -9.54
CA ASP A 72 -21.56 12.95 -9.48
C ASP A 72 -22.07 13.96 -8.46
N SER A 73 -21.42 14.07 -7.30
CA SER A 73 -21.80 15.11 -6.32
C SER A 73 -21.60 16.51 -6.86
N MET A 74 -20.71 16.74 -7.85
CA MET A 74 -20.61 18.03 -8.51
C MET A 74 -21.93 18.38 -9.19
N LEU A 75 -22.48 17.43 -9.96
CA LEU A 75 -23.75 17.61 -10.63
C LEU A 75 -24.88 17.81 -9.62
N ASP A 76 -24.90 17.03 -8.53
CA ASP A 76 -25.88 17.19 -7.45
C ASP A 76 -25.75 18.58 -6.76
N GLY A 77 -24.52 19.04 -6.53
CA GLY A 77 -24.22 20.39 -6.04
C GLY A 77 -24.77 21.48 -6.97
N ILE A 78 -24.61 21.32 -8.28
CA ILE A 78 -25.17 22.22 -9.30
C ILE A 78 -26.70 22.18 -9.27
N ILE A 79 -27.31 20.99 -9.33
CA ILE A 79 -28.76 20.81 -9.41
C ILE A 79 -29.46 21.42 -8.19
N ARG A 80 -29.01 21.05 -6.98
CA ARG A 80 -29.59 21.55 -5.73
C ARG A 80 -29.48 23.07 -5.62
N THR A 81 -28.34 23.62 -6.03
CA THR A 81 -28.13 25.07 -6.02
C THR A 81 -29.01 25.76 -7.04
N ALA A 82 -29.05 25.29 -8.29
CA ALA A 82 -29.88 25.85 -9.35
C ALA A 82 -31.36 25.91 -8.94
N GLN A 83 -31.88 24.80 -8.39
CA GLN A 83 -33.26 24.72 -7.90
C GLN A 83 -33.53 25.71 -6.76
N ARG A 84 -32.59 25.85 -5.81
CA ARG A 84 -32.72 26.81 -4.70
C ARG A 84 -32.73 28.26 -5.19
N GLU A 85 -31.93 28.59 -6.19
CA GLU A 85 -31.89 29.93 -6.81
C GLU A 85 -33.04 30.15 -7.83
N GLY A 86 -33.98 29.20 -7.97
CA GLY A 86 -35.17 29.32 -8.81
C GLY A 86 -34.92 29.06 -10.31
N TYR A 87 -33.88 28.30 -10.65
CA TYR A 87 -33.57 27.86 -12.01
C TYR A 87 -33.85 26.35 -12.18
N THR A 88 -34.22 25.95 -13.40
CA THR A 88 -34.40 24.56 -13.81
C THR A 88 -33.14 24.06 -14.51
N PRO A 89 -32.40 23.09 -13.94
CA PRO A 89 -31.25 22.51 -14.60
C PRO A 89 -31.69 21.56 -15.73
N LEU A 90 -31.05 21.67 -16.90
CA LEU A 90 -31.15 20.75 -18.02
C LEU A 90 -29.78 20.11 -18.25
N VAL A 91 -29.66 18.83 -17.92
CA VAL A 91 -28.41 18.08 -18.01
C VAL A 91 -28.33 17.34 -19.33
N LEU A 92 -27.18 17.44 -20.01
CA LEU A 92 -26.91 16.80 -21.28
C LEU A 92 -25.52 16.16 -21.24
N ASP A 93 -25.43 14.90 -21.66
CA ASP A 93 -24.15 14.20 -21.79
C ASP A 93 -23.68 14.21 -23.25
N SER A 94 -22.39 14.43 -23.44
CA SER A 94 -21.74 14.37 -24.74
C SER A 94 -21.17 12.99 -25.06
N TYR A 95 -21.11 12.08 -24.07
CA TYR A 95 -20.57 10.71 -24.22
C TYR A 95 -19.18 10.67 -24.88
N SER A 96 -18.32 11.62 -24.52
CA SER A 96 -16.99 11.83 -25.11
C SER A 96 -17.01 11.94 -26.63
N ASN A 97 -18.13 12.39 -27.21
CA ASN A 97 -18.32 12.52 -28.65
C ASN A 97 -18.53 13.99 -29.06
N SER A 98 -17.60 14.52 -29.87
CA SER A 98 -17.63 15.92 -30.31
C SER A 98 -18.82 16.27 -31.20
N GLN A 99 -19.42 15.31 -31.91
CA GLN A 99 -20.63 15.55 -32.70
C GLN A 99 -21.85 15.71 -31.80
N THR A 100 -21.97 14.84 -30.77
CA THR A 100 -23.01 14.95 -29.73
C THR A 100 -22.88 16.26 -28.95
N GLU A 101 -21.66 16.65 -28.57
CA GLU A 101 -21.36 17.95 -27.94
C GLU A 101 -21.87 19.11 -28.81
N ALA A 102 -21.50 19.14 -30.09
CA ALA A 102 -21.92 20.19 -31.01
C ALA A 102 -23.45 20.22 -31.19
N HIS A 103 -24.09 19.05 -31.22
CA HIS A 103 -25.54 18.93 -31.28
C HIS A 103 -26.20 19.48 -30.01
N ASN A 104 -25.73 19.09 -28.82
CA ASN A 104 -26.22 19.57 -27.53
C ASN A 104 -26.13 21.10 -27.44
N LEU A 105 -24.97 21.68 -27.75
CA LEU A 105 -24.81 23.14 -27.77
C LEU A 105 -25.74 23.82 -28.77
N LYS A 106 -25.88 23.28 -29.99
CA LYS A 106 -26.79 23.84 -30.99
C LYS A 106 -28.25 23.82 -30.50
N THR A 107 -28.66 22.73 -29.87
CA THR A 107 -30.00 22.57 -29.30
C THR A 107 -30.25 23.59 -28.20
N ILE A 108 -29.32 23.75 -27.26
CA ILE A 108 -29.43 24.73 -26.16
C ILE A 108 -29.44 26.17 -26.67
N LEU A 109 -28.60 26.51 -27.66
CA LEU A 109 -28.59 27.84 -28.26
C LEU A 109 -29.92 28.16 -28.98
N SER A 110 -30.58 27.14 -29.55
CA SER A 110 -31.83 27.29 -30.30
C SER A 110 -33.05 27.34 -29.38
N SER A 111 -33.12 26.49 -28.35
CA SER A 111 -34.20 26.49 -27.35
C SER A 111 -34.10 27.67 -26.38
N GLY A 112 -32.86 28.11 -26.12
CA GLY A 112 -32.53 29.21 -25.25
C GLY A 112 -32.46 28.82 -23.78
N CYS A 113 -31.43 29.32 -23.11
CA CYS A 113 -31.21 29.16 -21.67
C CYS A 113 -30.79 30.51 -21.05
N ALA A 114 -30.78 30.56 -19.72
CA ALA A 114 -30.25 31.68 -18.95
C ALA A 114 -28.72 31.65 -18.89
N GLY A 115 -28.13 30.45 -18.84
CA GLY A 115 -26.69 30.25 -18.80
C GLY A 115 -26.30 28.79 -19.01
N ILE A 116 -25.00 28.56 -19.24
CA ILE A 116 -24.45 27.25 -19.60
C ILE A 116 -23.23 26.91 -18.72
N ILE A 117 -23.21 25.73 -18.12
CA ILE A 117 -22.00 25.08 -17.60
C ILE A 117 -21.61 24.01 -18.61
N TRP A 118 -20.39 24.03 -19.12
CA TRP A 118 -19.97 23.14 -20.19
C TRP A 118 -18.59 22.55 -19.93
N GLU A 119 -18.49 21.22 -19.96
CA GLU A 119 -17.24 20.44 -19.97
C GLU A 119 -16.89 20.03 -21.41
N PRO A 120 -15.87 20.63 -22.04
CA PRO A 120 -15.55 20.32 -23.43
C PRO A 120 -15.02 18.91 -23.65
N VAL A 121 -15.40 18.27 -24.76
CA VAL A 121 -14.94 16.92 -25.12
C VAL A 121 -13.47 16.91 -25.49
N ALA A 122 -12.95 17.97 -26.13
CA ALA A 122 -11.56 18.07 -26.57
C ALA A 122 -11.09 19.53 -26.65
N GLU A 123 -9.77 19.75 -26.67
CA GLU A 123 -9.19 21.10 -26.86
C GLU A 123 -9.65 21.75 -28.19
N THR A 124 -9.89 20.93 -29.22
CA THR A 124 -10.38 21.36 -30.54
C THR A 124 -11.80 21.95 -30.52
N SER A 125 -12.54 21.84 -29.40
CA SER A 125 -13.86 22.47 -29.23
C SER A 125 -13.79 24.01 -29.18
N GLN A 126 -12.60 24.62 -29.38
CA GLN A 126 -12.40 26.07 -29.53
C GLN A 126 -13.35 26.75 -30.53
N GLN A 127 -13.65 26.12 -31.66
CA GLN A 127 -14.59 26.69 -32.64
C GLN A 127 -16.02 26.82 -32.08
N LEU A 128 -16.42 25.92 -31.19
CA LEU A 128 -17.71 25.96 -30.50
C LEU A 128 -17.69 27.03 -29.40
N LYS A 129 -16.57 27.21 -28.68
CA LYS A 129 -16.38 28.30 -27.70
C LYS A 129 -16.61 29.67 -28.34
N ALA A 130 -16.00 29.93 -29.49
CA ALA A 130 -16.17 31.20 -30.20
C ALA A 130 -17.64 31.47 -30.62
N LYS A 131 -18.39 30.42 -30.99
CA LYS A 131 -19.83 30.53 -31.29
C LYS A 131 -20.65 30.81 -30.03
N LEU A 132 -20.32 30.14 -28.92
CA LEU A 132 -20.98 30.33 -27.64
C LEU A 132 -20.75 31.76 -27.11
N SER A 133 -19.52 32.28 -27.17
CA SER A 133 -19.24 33.65 -26.73
C SER A 133 -19.99 34.71 -27.55
N LYS A 134 -20.20 34.48 -28.86
CA LYS A 134 -20.99 35.38 -29.72
C LYS A 134 -22.48 35.38 -29.40
N SER A 135 -23.00 34.36 -28.70
CA SER A 135 -24.42 34.27 -28.35
C SER A 135 -24.84 35.25 -27.24
N GLY A 136 -23.86 35.78 -26.48
CA GLY A 136 -24.12 36.65 -25.32
C GLY A 136 -24.69 35.91 -24.10
N ILE A 137 -24.82 34.58 -24.15
CA ILE A 137 -25.29 33.77 -23.03
C ILE A 137 -24.13 33.59 -22.02
N PRO A 138 -24.32 33.93 -20.74
CA PRO A 138 -23.35 33.63 -19.68
C PRO A 138 -22.99 32.15 -19.66
N HIS A 139 -21.71 31.83 -19.63
CA HIS A 139 -21.25 30.45 -19.62
C HIS A 139 -19.97 30.26 -18.81
N LEU A 140 -19.85 29.08 -18.22
CA LEU A 140 -18.66 28.60 -17.53
C LEU A 140 -18.12 27.37 -18.25
N LEU A 141 -16.81 27.37 -18.47
CA LEU A 141 -16.08 26.19 -18.93
C LEU A 141 -15.55 25.44 -17.71
N ILE A 142 -15.67 24.12 -17.72
CA ILE A 142 -15.11 23.23 -16.70
C ILE A 142 -14.26 22.11 -17.33
N GLY A 143 -13.37 21.51 -16.54
CA GLY A 143 -12.59 20.35 -16.93
C GLY A 143 -11.37 20.64 -17.82
N VAL A 144 -10.54 19.63 -18.05
CA VAL A 144 -9.18 19.81 -18.59
C VAL A 144 -9.09 20.32 -20.04
N ASN A 145 -10.15 20.13 -20.84
CA ASN A 145 -10.18 20.51 -22.25
C ASN A 145 -10.69 21.94 -22.50
N GLY A 146 -11.00 22.68 -21.44
CA GLY A 146 -11.58 24.02 -21.54
C GLY A 146 -10.58 25.12 -21.90
N GLY A 147 -9.27 24.92 -21.72
CA GLY A 147 -8.25 25.95 -21.99
C GLY A 147 -8.32 27.13 -21.02
N ASP A 148 -7.85 28.31 -21.44
CA ASP A 148 -7.74 29.50 -20.58
C ASP A 148 -9.09 29.91 -19.95
N GLY A 149 -9.07 30.17 -18.63
CA GLY A 149 -10.24 30.61 -17.87
C GLY A 149 -11.20 29.49 -17.45
N THR A 150 -10.82 28.24 -17.68
CA THR A 150 -11.59 27.06 -17.26
C THR A 150 -11.53 26.86 -15.75
N LEU A 151 -12.66 26.45 -15.17
CA LEU A 151 -12.75 26.14 -13.76
C LEU A 151 -12.49 24.65 -13.55
N VAL A 152 -11.49 24.35 -12.72
CA VAL A 152 -11.11 22.99 -12.32
C VAL A 152 -11.07 22.90 -10.80
N GLN A 153 -11.19 21.69 -10.28
CA GLN A 153 -10.83 21.42 -8.89
C GLN A 153 -9.33 21.71 -8.70
N PRO A 154 -8.93 22.40 -7.61
CA PRO A 154 -7.53 22.78 -7.35
C PRO A 154 -6.65 21.58 -6.94
N TYR A 155 -6.52 20.59 -7.83
CA TYR A 155 -5.72 19.38 -7.58
C TYR A 155 -4.22 19.68 -7.45
N TYR A 156 -3.76 20.78 -8.05
CA TYR A 156 -2.41 21.30 -7.83
C TYR A 156 -2.20 21.66 -6.36
N GLU A 157 -3.06 22.48 -5.78
CA GLU A 157 -2.97 22.94 -4.39
C GLU A 157 -3.14 21.78 -3.41
N ILE A 158 -4.07 20.86 -3.69
CA ILE A 158 -4.24 19.66 -2.87
C ILE A 158 -2.96 18.81 -2.86
N ALA A 159 -2.40 18.53 -4.03
CA ALA A 159 -1.18 17.72 -4.13
C ALA A 159 0.02 18.41 -3.47
N TYR A 160 0.13 19.74 -3.62
CA TYR A 160 1.15 20.53 -2.95
C TYR A 160 1.03 20.40 -1.41
N GLN A 161 -0.17 20.57 -0.87
CA GLN A 161 -0.41 20.46 0.58
C GLN A 161 -0.21 19.03 1.09
N MET A 162 -0.70 18.01 0.39
CA MET A 162 -0.48 16.60 0.73
C MET A 162 1.00 16.24 0.77
N THR A 163 1.76 16.72 -0.20
CA THR A 163 3.22 16.50 -0.24
C THR A 163 3.89 17.25 0.91
N GLY A 164 3.47 18.49 1.17
CA GLY A 164 3.94 19.31 2.29
C GLY A 164 3.67 18.70 3.66
N GLU A 165 2.61 17.92 3.80
CA GLU A 165 2.28 17.19 5.03
C GLU A 165 3.36 16.16 5.40
N LEU A 166 3.91 15.47 4.39
CA LEU A 166 5.03 14.55 4.55
C LEU A 166 6.35 15.31 4.74
N VAL A 167 6.60 16.37 3.96
CA VAL A 167 7.82 17.18 4.08
C VAL A 167 7.94 17.79 5.48
N SER A 168 6.86 18.36 6.02
CA SER A 168 6.83 18.98 7.36
C SER A 168 7.13 17.99 8.49
N ARG A 169 6.95 16.67 8.24
CA ARG A 169 7.29 15.59 9.18
C ARG A 169 8.69 15.04 9.01
N GLY A 170 9.45 15.57 8.05
CA GLY A 170 10.84 15.23 7.81
C GLY A 170 11.07 14.24 6.67
N HIS A 171 10.04 13.84 5.93
CA HIS A 171 10.22 12.95 4.78
C HIS A 171 10.99 13.65 3.66
N THR A 172 12.11 13.04 3.23
CA THR A 172 12.93 13.52 2.11
C THR A 172 12.79 12.64 0.87
N GLY A 173 12.45 11.36 1.04
CA GLY A 173 12.13 10.42 -0.02
C GLY A 173 10.62 10.25 -0.15
N ILE A 174 9.98 11.03 -1.01
CA ILE A 174 8.52 10.98 -1.20
C ILE A 174 8.23 10.35 -2.57
N GLY A 175 7.40 9.31 -2.60
CA GLY A 175 6.88 8.70 -3.83
C GLY A 175 5.51 9.24 -4.20
N CYS A 176 5.16 9.21 -5.49
CA CYS A 176 3.86 9.66 -5.99
C CYS A 176 3.14 8.53 -6.74
N LEU A 177 2.04 8.02 -6.17
CA LEU A 177 1.12 7.09 -6.85
C LEU A 177 0.13 7.89 -7.71
N LEU A 178 0.29 7.80 -9.03
CA LEU A 178 -0.41 8.65 -10.00
C LEU A 178 -1.26 7.82 -10.97
N SER A 179 -2.56 7.71 -10.69
CA SER A 179 -3.50 7.03 -11.58
C SER A 179 -3.75 7.87 -12.84
N LYS A 180 -3.84 7.21 -14.01
CA LYS A 180 -4.14 7.84 -15.31
C LYS A 180 -5.58 8.37 -15.38
N THR A 181 -5.79 9.51 -14.73
CA THR A 181 -7.07 10.19 -14.58
C THR A 181 -6.97 11.64 -15.04
N ARG A 182 -8.11 12.31 -15.21
CA ARG A 182 -8.17 13.74 -15.60
C ARG A 182 -7.40 14.68 -14.66
N ARG A 183 -7.14 14.27 -13.41
CA ARG A 183 -6.41 15.05 -12.40
C ARG A 183 -4.89 14.84 -12.40
N ALA A 184 -4.38 13.83 -13.12
CA ALA A 184 -2.98 13.41 -13.01
C ALA A 184 -1.97 14.52 -13.31
N LYS A 185 -2.26 15.35 -14.33
CA LYS A 185 -1.37 16.44 -14.75
C LYS A 185 -1.18 17.50 -13.66
N GLU A 186 -2.28 17.97 -13.07
CA GLU A 186 -2.26 19.00 -12.03
C GLU A 186 -1.71 18.44 -10.71
N PHE A 187 -2.10 17.21 -10.35
CA PHE A 187 -1.60 16.55 -9.15
C PHE A 187 -0.07 16.39 -9.20
N LEU A 188 0.46 15.93 -10.34
CA LEU A 188 1.91 15.79 -10.53
C LEU A 188 2.62 17.15 -10.47
N ALA A 189 2.01 18.21 -11.01
CA ALA A 189 2.59 19.54 -10.96
C ALA A 189 2.66 20.08 -9.52
N GLY A 190 1.60 19.89 -8.72
CA GLY A 190 1.58 20.30 -7.32
C GLY A 190 2.57 19.53 -6.45
N TYR A 191 2.66 18.21 -6.66
CA TYR A 191 3.70 17.36 -6.04
C TYR A 191 5.11 17.86 -6.36
N LYS A 192 5.42 18.13 -7.63
CA LYS A 192 6.73 18.65 -8.06
C LYS A 192 7.07 19.99 -7.43
N ALA A 193 6.14 20.93 -7.48
CA ALA A 193 6.33 22.27 -6.92
C ALA A 193 6.63 22.21 -5.42
N CYS A 194 5.94 21.35 -4.67
CA CYS A 194 6.21 21.19 -3.23
C CYS A 194 7.62 20.65 -2.95
N LEU A 195 8.09 19.68 -3.73
CA LEU A 195 9.46 19.18 -3.60
C LEU A 195 10.49 20.27 -3.93
N GLU A 196 10.30 20.98 -5.04
CA GLU A 196 11.20 22.06 -5.48
C GLU A 196 11.28 23.19 -4.45
N ASP A 197 10.14 23.67 -3.94
CA ASP A 197 10.07 24.74 -2.93
C ASP A 197 10.72 24.35 -1.59
N ASN A 198 10.82 23.04 -1.30
CA ASN A 198 11.48 22.50 -0.11
C ASN A 198 12.89 21.94 -0.39
N SER A 199 13.47 22.24 -1.55
CA SER A 199 14.83 21.80 -1.94
C SER A 199 15.02 20.27 -1.94
N LEU A 200 13.95 19.52 -2.22
CA LEU A 200 13.99 18.06 -2.38
C LEU A 200 14.08 17.69 -3.87
N PRO A 201 14.93 16.72 -4.25
CA PRO A 201 15.10 16.34 -5.64
C PRO A 201 13.86 15.62 -6.19
N TYR A 202 13.34 16.09 -7.32
CA TYR A 202 12.36 15.33 -8.09
C TYR A 202 13.05 14.19 -8.84
N MET A 203 12.64 12.96 -8.56
CA MET A 203 13.12 11.75 -9.24
C MET A 203 11.94 11.10 -9.98
N GLY A 204 12.01 11.08 -11.31
CA GLY A 204 10.90 10.62 -12.15
C GLY A 204 10.54 9.15 -11.97
N ASP A 205 11.50 8.33 -11.55
CA ASP A 205 11.31 6.91 -11.22
C ASP A 205 10.61 6.67 -9.87
N LEU A 206 10.38 7.73 -9.07
CA LEU A 206 9.53 7.70 -7.87
C LEU A 206 8.07 8.09 -8.16
N VAL A 207 7.71 8.25 -9.43
CA VAL A 207 6.32 8.38 -9.87
C VAL A 207 5.84 7.02 -10.37
N PHE A 208 4.86 6.46 -9.68
CA PHE A 208 4.35 5.12 -9.92
C PHE A 208 2.95 5.20 -10.54
N GLU A 209 2.78 4.66 -11.75
CA GLU A 209 1.48 4.60 -12.43
C GLU A 209 0.58 3.45 -11.94
N ASP A 210 1.16 2.50 -11.19
CA ASP A 210 0.45 1.35 -10.60
C ASP A 210 1.15 0.93 -9.29
N VAL A 211 0.44 0.14 -8.48
CA VAL A 211 0.96 -0.46 -7.25
C VAL A 211 1.63 -1.80 -7.58
N ASP A 212 2.94 -1.77 -7.81
CA ASP A 212 3.74 -2.92 -8.25
C ASP A 212 5.03 -3.09 -7.41
N GLN A 213 5.91 -4.03 -7.80
CA GLN A 213 7.17 -4.28 -7.08
C GLN A 213 8.13 -3.08 -7.09
N ARG A 214 7.98 -2.10 -8.00
CA ARG A 214 8.87 -0.93 -8.06
C ARG A 214 8.66 -0.02 -6.85
N VAL A 215 7.40 0.20 -6.44
CA VAL A 215 7.14 0.99 -5.23
C VAL A 215 7.65 0.27 -3.99
N ALA A 216 7.44 -1.04 -3.89
CA ALA A 216 7.97 -1.86 -2.80
C ALA A 216 9.50 -1.80 -2.72
N ARG A 217 10.19 -1.94 -3.86
CA ARG A 217 11.66 -1.86 -3.93
C ARG A 217 12.18 -0.48 -3.55
N ALA A 218 11.52 0.60 -3.99
CA ALA A 218 11.92 1.95 -3.61
C ALA A 218 11.81 2.20 -2.09
N ILE A 219 10.84 1.57 -1.42
CA ILE A 219 10.71 1.61 0.05
C ILE A 219 11.76 0.71 0.70
N ALA A 220 12.00 -0.49 0.16
CA ALA A 220 13.04 -1.41 0.64
C ALA A 220 14.44 -0.79 0.61
N ASP A 221 14.78 -0.10 -0.48
CA ASP A 221 16.04 0.64 -0.67
C ASP A 221 16.11 1.91 0.22
N GLY A 222 15.01 2.23 0.93
CA GLY A 222 14.84 3.45 1.71
C GLY A 222 14.86 4.74 0.89
N ARG A 223 14.62 4.67 -0.42
CA ARG A 223 14.50 5.83 -1.32
C ARG A 223 13.15 6.52 -1.17
N VAL A 224 12.14 5.77 -0.72
CA VAL A 224 10.79 6.26 -0.40
C VAL A 224 10.49 5.95 1.06
N THR A 225 10.16 6.97 1.84
CA THR A 225 9.71 6.87 3.23
C THR A 225 8.29 7.41 3.42
N GLY A 226 7.75 8.13 2.44
CA GLY A 226 6.37 8.58 2.41
C GLY A 226 5.80 8.53 0.99
N VAL A 227 4.50 8.30 0.85
CA VAL A 227 3.82 8.20 -0.45
C VAL A 227 2.60 9.10 -0.46
N VAL A 228 2.48 9.92 -1.50
CA VAL A 228 1.22 10.61 -1.84
C VAL A 228 0.48 9.84 -2.93
N SER A 229 -0.82 9.61 -2.75
CA SER A 229 -1.67 8.97 -3.74
C SER A 229 -2.72 9.91 -4.30
N SER A 230 -2.76 10.01 -5.63
CA SER A 230 -3.79 10.75 -6.34
C SER A 230 -5.17 10.08 -6.31
N HIS A 231 -5.29 8.83 -5.83
CA HIS A 231 -6.55 8.09 -5.82
C HIS A 231 -6.64 7.12 -4.62
N PHE A 232 -7.79 7.15 -3.93
CA PHE A 232 -8.04 6.33 -2.73
C PHE A 232 -7.89 4.82 -2.97
N ARG A 233 -8.48 4.28 -4.03
CA ARG A 233 -8.32 2.86 -4.42
C ARG A 233 -6.87 2.41 -4.57
N ASP A 234 -5.98 3.25 -5.12
CA ASP A 234 -4.56 2.90 -5.22
C ASP A 234 -3.86 2.96 -3.86
N ALA A 235 -4.31 3.84 -2.96
CA ALA A 235 -3.84 3.86 -1.58
C ALA A 235 -4.24 2.58 -0.80
N ILE A 236 -5.46 2.06 -1.03
CA ILE A 236 -5.87 0.76 -0.47
C ILE A 236 -4.98 -0.38 -1.00
N ARG A 237 -4.80 -0.46 -2.33
CA ARG A 237 -3.93 -1.46 -2.96
C ARG A 237 -2.49 -1.36 -2.43
N PHE A 238 -1.99 -0.15 -2.25
CA PHE A 238 -0.67 0.10 -1.66
C PHE A 238 -0.60 -0.42 -0.23
N SER A 239 -1.59 -0.11 0.62
CA SER A 239 -1.65 -0.61 2.00
C SER A 239 -1.67 -2.14 2.07
N GLN A 240 -2.40 -2.80 1.16
CA GLN A 240 -2.44 -4.27 1.08
C GLN A 240 -1.09 -4.86 0.66
N LEU A 241 -0.41 -4.24 -0.32
CA LEU A 241 0.93 -4.65 -0.74
C LEU A 241 1.95 -4.48 0.39
N MET A 242 1.92 -3.35 1.10
CA MET A 242 2.78 -3.11 2.25
C MET A 242 2.58 -4.17 3.33
N GLY A 243 1.32 -4.47 3.68
CA GLY A 243 1.01 -5.54 4.64
C GLY A 243 1.52 -6.92 4.19
N LYS A 244 1.37 -7.28 2.91
CA LYS A 244 1.91 -8.55 2.36
C LYS A 244 3.45 -8.62 2.49
N LEU A 245 4.12 -7.48 2.39
CA LEU A 245 5.57 -7.38 2.47
C LEU A 245 6.09 -7.05 3.87
N HIS A 246 5.22 -7.11 4.89
CA HIS A 246 5.54 -6.78 6.28
C HIS A 246 6.06 -5.35 6.50
N TYR A 247 5.63 -4.40 5.65
CA TYR A 247 5.77 -2.97 5.89
C TYR A 247 4.52 -2.47 6.64
N HIS A 248 4.74 -1.83 7.77
CA HIS A 248 3.71 -1.23 8.60
C HIS A 248 3.55 0.24 8.24
N ILE A 249 2.33 0.68 7.99
CA ILE A 249 2.00 2.09 7.79
C ILE A 249 1.46 2.62 9.12
N PRO A 250 2.01 3.71 9.70
CA PRO A 250 2.98 4.64 9.13
C PRO A 250 4.45 4.37 9.46
N ILE A 251 4.76 3.29 10.20
CA ILE A 251 6.07 3.03 10.81
C ILE A 251 7.19 2.92 9.75
N ASP A 252 7.00 2.06 8.75
CA ASP A 252 7.97 1.78 7.69
C ASP A 252 7.81 2.70 6.47
N VAL A 253 6.61 3.21 6.27
CA VAL A 253 6.30 4.17 5.20
C VAL A 253 5.03 4.93 5.57
N SER A 254 5.01 6.23 5.36
CA SER A 254 3.79 7.04 5.49
C SER A 254 2.99 7.06 4.19
N LEU A 255 1.67 7.18 4.29
CA LEU A 255 0.74 7.25 3.16
C LEU A 255 -0.26 8.39 3.38
N VAL A 256 -0.40 9.26 2.39
CA VAL A 256 -1.45 10.28 2.30
C VAL A 256 -2.18 10.10 0.99
N SER A 257 -3.52 10.07 1.01
CA SER A 257 -4.31 9.89 -0.22
C SER A 257 -5.34 10.98 -0.41
N LEU A 258 -5.71 11.21 -1.66
CA LEU A 258 -6.90 11.98 -2.00
C LEU A 258 -8.13 11.06 -1.95
N HIS A 259 -9.21 11.53 -1.32
CA HIS A 259 -10.49 10.85 -1.21
C HIS A 259 -11.62 11.72 -1.77
N ASN A 260 -12.55 11.14 -2.53
CA ASN A 260 -13.69 11.89 -3.10
C ASN A 260 -14.96 11.55 -2.32
N GLU A 261 -15.81 12.54 -2.09
CA GLU A 261 -17.10 12.37 -1.38
C GLU A 261 -18.01 11.25 -1.94
N ASP A 262 -17.94 10.97 -3.25
CA ASP A 262 -18.85 10.03 -3.94
C ASP A 262 -18.31 8.61 -4.15
N GLN A 263 -17.00 8.40 -3.96
CA GLN A 263 -16.41 7.07 -4.14
C GLN A 263 -16.56 6.28 -2.83
N ASP A 264 -17.82 5.88 -2.62
CA ASP A 264 -18.29 4.71 -1.89
C ASP A 264 -18.23 4.69 -0.35
N ALA A 265 -19.42 4.84 0.23
CA ALA A 265 -19.85 4.14 1.44
C ALA A 265 -19.67 2.59 1.38
N ASN A 266 -19.27 2.03 0.22
CA ASN A 266 -18.87 0.63 0.05
C ASN A 266 -17.37 0.35 0.28
N ASP A 267 -16.45 1.33 0.14
CA ASP A 267 -15.01 1.12 0.41
C ASP A 267 -14.71 1.13 1.92
N VAL A 268 -15.66 1.62 2.73
CA VAL A 268 -15.66 1.51 4.20
C VAL A 268 -15.77 0.05 4.68
N MET A 269 -16.07 -0.92 3.79
CA MET A 269 -16.13 -2.35 4.15
C MET A 269 -14.79 -2.98 4.52
N TRP A 270 -13.64 -2.30 4.32
CA TRP A 270 -12.32 -2.93 4.49
C TRP A 270 -11.60 -2.57 5.80
N GLY A 271 -12.14 -1.69 6.64
CA GLY A 271 -11.54 -1.34 7.94
C GLY A 271 -10.16 -0.65 7.88
N VAL A 272 -9.65 -0.33 6.69
CA VAL A 272 -8.37 0.36 6.51
C VAL A 272 -8.58 1.87 6.67
N GLN A 273 -8.08 2.44 7.78
CA GLN A 273 -8.04 3.88 7.96
C GLN A 273 -6.81 4.44 7.23
N ILE A 274 -7.04 5.28 6.22
CA ILE A 274 -6.00 6.02 5.51
C ILE A 274 -6.16 7.51 5.85
N SER A 275 -5.06 8.20 6.03
CA SER A 275 -5.02 9.66 6.16
C SER A 275 -5.30 10.30 4.82
N THR A 276 -6.41 11.04 4.72
CA THR A 276 -6.85 11.59 3.44
C THR A 276 -7.16 13.07 3.46
N TYR A 277 -7.07 13.65 2.27
CA TYR A 277 -7.68 14.94 1.95
C TYR A 277 -8.98 14.70 1.20
N LEU A 278 -10.09 15.13 1.80
CA LEU A 278 -11.43 14.99 1.23
C LEU A 278 -11.70 16.07 0.18
N VAL A 279 -12.01 15.63 -1.03
CA VAL A 279 -12.47 16.47 -2.14
C VAL A 279 -13.99 16.39 -2.23
N ARG A 280 -14.65 17.45 -1.76
CA ARG A 280 -16.10 17.64 -1.87
C ARG A 280 -16.44 18.21 -3.24
N ASN A 281 -16.74 17.34 -4.21
CA ASN A 281 -17.13 17.81 -5.54
C ASN A 281 -18.48 18.55 -5.51
N SER A 282 -19.35 18.24 -4.54
CA SER A 282 -20.58 19.00 -4.26
C SER A 282 -20.34 20.49 -4.04
N ASP A 283 -19.36 20.86 -3.21
CA ASP A 283 -19.02 22.26 -2.93
C ASP A 283 -18.54 22.98 -4.19
N PHE A 284 -17.77 22.29 -5.04
CA PHE A 284 -17.37 22.82 -6.33
C PHE A 284 -18.58 23.04 -7.24
N GLY A 285 -19.52 22.10 -7.27
CA GLY A 285 -20.79 22.25 -8.00
C GLY A 285 -21.62 23.45 -7.52
N VAL A 286 -21.71 23.65 -6.21
CA VAL A 286 -22.36 24.82 -5.60
C VAL A 286 -21.68 26.12 -6.05
N PHE A 287 -20.35 26.16 -6.05
CA PHE A 287 -19.57 27.29 -6.50
C PHE A 287 -19.83 27.61 -7.98
N LEU A 288 -19.76 26.62 -8.87
CA LEU A 288 -20.01 26.79 -10.30
C LEU A 288 -21.39 27.38 -10.56
N CYS A 289 -22.42 26.83 -9.92
CA CYS A 289 -23.78 27.31 -10.10
C CYS A 289 -23.96 28.73 -9.57
N LYS A 290 -23.47 29.05 -8.36
CA LYS A 290 -23.55 30.42 -7.80
C LYS A 290 -22.83 31.44 -8.67
N ARG A 291 -21.68 31.07 -9.22
CA ARG A 291 -20.90 31.94 -10.10
C ARG A 291 -21.64 32.23 -11.40
N LEU A 292 -22.25 31.21 -12.00
CA LEU A 292 -23.06 31.39 -13.20
C LEU A 292 -24.30 32.24 -12.94
N VAL A 293 -25.04 31.98 -11.85
CA VAL A 293 -26.21 32.79 -11.45
C VAL A 293 -25.82 34.25 -11.21
N SER A 294 -24.69 34.50 -10.54
CA SER A 294 -24.18 35.85 -10.34
C SER A 294 -23.85 36.57 -11.66
N GLN A 295 -23.30 35.85 -12.65
CA GLN A 295 -23.08 36.41 -14.00
C GLN A 295 -24.39 36.73 -14.72
N ILE A 296 -25.41 35.89 -14.57
CA ILE A 296 -26.74 36.11 -15.17
C ILE A 296 -27.43 37.34 -14.56
N GLU A 297 -27.29 37.53 -13.25
CA GLU A 297 -27.98 38.58 -12.48
C GLU A 297 -27.20 39.91 -12.42
N GLY A 298 -26.04 40.01 -13.08
CA GLY A 298 -25.24 41.23 -13.12
C GLY A 298 -24.50 41.53 -11.81
N GLY A 299 -24.27 40.51 -10.97
CA GLY A 299 -23.50 40.62 -9.73
C GLY A 299 -22.01 40.86 -9.99
N LYS A 300 -21.30 41.39 -8.98
CA LYS A 300 -19.83 41.50 -9.03
C LYS A 300 -19.20 40.10 -8.99
N GLY A 301 -18.15 39.90 -9.78
CA GLY A 301 -17.50 38.59 -9.94
C GLY A 301 -17.17 37.92 -8.61
N GLN A 302 -17.63 36.67 -8.44
CA GLN A 302 -17.29 35.84 -7.29
C GLN A 302 -15.79 35.52 -7.25
N VAL A 303 -15.25 35.45 -6.02
CA VAL A 303 -13.87 35.07 -5.69
C VAL A 303 -13.54 33.68 -6.26
N ALA A 304 -12.24 33.40 -6.48
CA ALA A 304 -11.77 32.07 -6.87
C ALA A 304 -12.25 30.98 -5.90
N PHE A 305 -12.49 29.77 -6.41
CA PHE A 305 -12.81 28.62 -5.56
C PHE A 305 -11.57 28.22 -4.76
N SER A 306 -11.61 28.47 -3.45
CA SER A 306 -10.49 28.21 -2.54
C SER A 306 -11.01 27.49 -1.29
N PRO A 307 -11.46 26.23 -1.41
CA PRO A 307 -11.80 25.42 -0.25
C PRO A 307 -10.57 25.21 0.63
N ARG A 308 -10.80 25.07 1.95
CA ARG A 308 -9.75 24.63 2.87
C ARG A 308 -9.70 23.11 2.84
N TYR A 309 -8.54 22.61 2.48
CA TYR A 309 -8.21 21.19 2.51
C TYR A 309 -7.42 20.94 3.78
N GLU A 310 -7.94 20.06 4.63
CA GLU A 310 -7.30 19.64 5.87
C GLU A 310 -7.23 18.11 5.86
N LEU A 311 -6.18 17.57 6.48
CA LEU A 311 -6.01 16.14 6.60
C LEU A 311 -7.03 15.58 7.61
N GLU A 312 -7.85 14.63 7.20
CA GLU A 312 -8.96 14.10 8.03
C GLU A 312 -8.49 13.36 9.29
N ASN A 313 -7.32 12.72 9.22
CA ASN A 313 -6.69 11.98 10.31
C ASN A 313 -5.19 11.80 10.01
N THR A 314 -4.40 11.39 10.99
CA THR A 314 -2.96 11.10 10.83
C THR A 314 -2.62 9.62 10.98
N THR A 315 -3.60 8.71 10.87
CA THR A 315 -3.42 7.27 11.12
C THR A 315 -2.32 6.64 10.26
N THR A 316 -2.13 7.10 9.03
CA THR A 316 -1.10 6.60 8.11
C THR A 316 0.02 7.60 7.86
N VAL A 317 0.20 8.59 8.73
CA VAL A 317 1.24 9.61 8.58
C VAL A 317 2.01 9.80 9.87
N ALA A 318 3.33 9.61 9.82
CA ALA A 318 4.25 9.84 10.94
C ALA A 318 5.51 10.58 10.45
N SER A 319 6.51 10.75 11.32
CA SER A 319 7.86 11.07 10.88
C SER A 319 8.46 9.90 10.10
N PRO A 320 9.41 10.13 9.16
CA PRO A 320 10.01 9.05 8.41
C PRO A 320 10.67 8.05 9.35
N PRO A 321 10.63 6.74 9.03
CA PRO A 321 11.45 5.78 9.73
C PRO A 321 12.90 6.26 9.70
N ILE A 322 13.51 6.36 10.86
CA ILE A 322 14.97 6.30 10.98
C ILE A 322 15.30 4.94 10.37
N ARG A 323 15.95 4.88 9.19
CA ARG A 323 16.28 3.63 8.47
C ARG A 323 16.86 2.58 9.45
N ARG A 324 15.97 1.78 10.01
CA ARG A 324 16.16 0.68 10.95
C ARG A 324 14.91 -0.20 10.83
N ALA A 325 14.60 -0.61 9.61
CA ALA A 325 13.85 -1.83 9.49
C ALA A 325 14.78 -2.92 10.02
N ASP A 326 14.37 -3.55 11.11
CA ASP A 326 15.09 -4.62 11.78
C ASP A 326 15.18 -5.85 10.86
N LYS A 327 16.09 -5.79 9.88
CA LYS A 327 16.32 -6.83 8.89
C LYS A 327 17.17 -7.94 9.51
N VAL A 328 16.78 -9.17 9.24
CA VAL A 328 17.54 -10.39 9.55
C VAL A 328 17.99 -11.03 8.25
N VAL A 329 19.27 -11.40 8.19
CA VAL A 329 19.81 -12.21 7.10
C VAL A 329 20.07 -13.61 7.62
N VAL A 330 19.55 -14.61 6.92
CA VAL A 330 19.77 -16.01 7.26
C VAL A 330 20.66 -16.65 6.19
N VAL A 331 21.74 -17.30 6.61
CA VAL A 331 22.72 -17.93 5.73
C VAL A 331 22.89 -19.40 6.10
N GLY A 332 22.62 -20.30 5.17
CA GLY A 332 22.78 -21.72 5.44
C GLY A 332 22.06 -22.62 4.44
N SER A 333 21.65 -23.79 4.93
CA SER A 333 21.09 -24.85 4.11
C SER A 333 19.65 -24.60 3.67
N LEU A 334 19.40 -24.90 2.41
CA LEU A 334 18.10 -24.90 1.76
C LEU A 334 17.85 -26.32 1.26
N ASN A 335 16.86 -26.99 1.84
CA ASN A 335 16.54 -28.38 1.53
C ASN A 335 15.09 -28.54 1.06
N SER A 336 14.85 -29.63 0.34
CA SER A 336 13.54 -30.24 0.24
C SER A 336 13.46 -31.41 1.21
N ASP A 337 12.64 -31.30 2.24
CA ASP A 337 12.46 -32.32 3.26
C ASP A 337 11.40 -33.32 2.80
N THR A 338 11.77 -34.60 2.74
CA THR A 338 10.89 -35.71 2.34
C THR A 338 10.66 -36.62 3.52
N TYR A 339 9.45 -36.56 4.06
CA TYR A 339 8.97 -37.42 5.14
C TYR A 339 8.44 -38.73 4.55
N MET A 340 8.97 -39.84 5.03
CA MET A 340 8.58 -41.20 4.67
C MET A 340 8.04 -41.88 5.92
N LEU A 341 6.72 -42.05 5.98
CA LEU A 341 6.07 -42.79 7.06
C LEU A 341 6.31 -44.27 6.83
N VAL A 342 6.89 -44.95 7.81
CA VAL A 342 7.17 -46.39 7.78
C VAL A 342 6.53 -47.09 8.98
N PRO A 343 6.19 -48.39 8.90
CA PRO A 343 5.68 -49.12 10.07
C PRO A 343 6.71 -49.21 11.21
N SER A 344 7.99 -49.28 10.84
CA SER A 344 9.15 -49.38 11.73
C SER A 344 10.38 -48.85 11.00
N LEU A 345 11.31 -48.20 11.71
CA LEU A 345 12.53 -47.67 11.09
C LEU A 345 13.36 -48.79 10.42
N PRO A 346 13.96 -48.51 9.23
CA PRO A 346 14.82 -49.48 8.56
C PRO A 346 16.09 -49.74 9.37
N HIS A 347 16.57 -50.98 9.34
CA HIS A 347 17.86 -51.38 9.88
C HIS A 347 18.69 -52.07 8.81
N VAL A 348 19.97 -52.31 9.11
CA VAL A 348 20.92 -52.91 8.14
C VAL A 348 20.36 -54.24 7.61
N GLY A 349 20.21 -54.32 6.29
CA GLY A 349 19.72 -55.52 5.59
C GLY A 349 18.18 -55.66 5.52
N ALA A 350 17.42 -54.74 6.11
CA ALA A 350 15.97 -54.75 6.05
C ALA A 350 15.42 -53.96 4.86
N THR A 351 14.35 -54.47 4.26
CA THR A 351 13.52 -53.73 3.31
C THR A 351 12.22 -53.38 4.01
N VAL A 352 11.88 -52.09 4.06
CA VAL A 352 10.66 -51.59 4.68
C VAL A 352 9.82 -50.86 3.63
N SER A 353 8.53 -51.21 3.54
CA SER A 353 7.58 -50.48 2.67
C SER A 353 7.24 -49.12 3.28
N THR A 354 7.35 -48.07 2.47
CA THR A 354 6.89 -46.74 2.84
C THR A 354 5.37 -46.66 2.72
N LEU A 355 4.70 -46.25 3.80
CA LEU A 355 3.23 -46.15 3.89
C LEU A 355 2.71 -44.87 3.22
N ALA A 356 3.42 -43.76 3.43
CA ALA A 356 3.07 -42.46 2.87
C ALA A 356 4.35 -41.62 2.70
N THR A 357 4.31 -40.72 1.72
CA THR A 357 5.38 -39.73 1.51
C THR A 357 4.80 -38.33 1.50
N GLN A 358 5.52 -37.39 2.10
CA GLN A 358 5.18 -35.97 2.08
C GLN A 358 6.46 -35.16 1.85
N GLN A 359 6.34 -34.08 1.10
CA GLN A 359 7.47 -33.23 0.73
C GLN A 359 7.18 -31.79 1.14
N TYR A 360 8.15 -31.17 1.80
CA TYR A 360 8.07 -29.82 2.33
C TYR A 360 9.31 -29.01 1.96
N ALA A 361 9.17 -27.69 1.88
CA ALA A 361 10.32 -26.80 1.97
C ALA A 361 10.99 -26.99 3.35
N GLY A 362 12.31 -27.03 3.37
CA GLY A 362 13.08 -27.29 4.58
C GLY A 362 14.53 -26.81 4.48
N GLY A 363 15.36 -27.33 5.38
CA GLY A 363 16.71 -26.82 5.61
C GLY A 363 16.69 -25.70 6.66
N LYS A 364 17.73 -25.65 7.48
CA LYS A 364 17.72 -24.81 8.70
C LYS A 364 17.65 -23.33 8.37
N ALA A 365 18.27 -22.90 7.28
CA ALA A 365 18.17 -21.51 6.85
C ALA A 365 16.75 -21.17 6.37
N ALA A 366 16.11 -22.05 5.61
CA ALA A 366 14.73 -21.84 5.19
C ALA A 366 13.77 -21.81 6.40
N ASN A 367 13.89 -22.79 7.30
CA ASN A 367 13.05 -22.89 8.50
C ASN A 367 13.17 -21.65 9.38
N THR A 368 14.40 -21.21 9.68
CA THR A 368 14.62 -20.03 10.51
C THR A 368 14.22 -18.74 9.79
N ALA A 369 14.44 -18.63 8.48
CA ALA A 369 14.01 -17.46 7.72
C ALA A 369 12.47 -17.31 7.75
N VAL A 370 11.75 -18.41 7.56
CA VAL A 370 10.28 -18.42 7.68
C VAL A 370 9.83 -18.15 9.11
N GLY A 371 10.52 -18.68 10.12
CA GLY A 371 10.23 -18.40 11.52
C GLY A 371 10.35 -16.91 11.87
N VAL A 372 11.42 -16.26 11.42
CA VAL A 372 11.61 -14.81 11.63
C VAL A 372 10.58 -13.98 10.87
N ALA A 373 10.27 -14.34 9.62
CA ALA A 373 9.24 -13.68 8.82
C ALA A 373 7.83 -13.81 9.46
N LYS A 374 7.48 -15.01 9.94
CA LYS A 374 6.24 -15.27 10.69
C LYS A 374 6.12 -14.40 11.94
N LEU A 375 7.24 -14.08 12.58
CA LEU A 375 7.32 -13.19 13.74
C LEU A 375 7.28 -11.69 13.38
N GLY A 376 7.06 -11.36 12.10
CA GLY A 376 6.82 -9.99 11.64
C GLY A 376 8.07 -9.22 11.23
N TYR A 377 9.24 -9.88 11.16
CA TYR A 377 10.50 -9.22 10.83
C TYR A 377 10.91 -9.44 9.38
N ARG A 378 11.49 -8.40 8.78
CA ARG A 378 12.00 -8.47 7.41
C ARG A 378 13.17 -9.44 7.37
N THR A 379 13.09 -10.37 6.43
CA THR A 379 14.05 -11.46 6.34
C THR A 379 14.57 -11.60 4.93
N ALA A 380 15.88 -11.75 4.79
CA ALA A 380 16.52 -12.19 3.56
C ALA A 380 17.23 -13.52 3.79
N VAL A 381 17.33 -14.34 2.75
CA VAL A 381 17.99 -15.64 2.81
C VAL A 381 19.10 -15.73 1.76
N VAL A 382 20.25 -16.25 2.18
CA VAL A 382 21.42 -16.50 1.34
C VAL A 382 21.73 -17.99 1.38
N GLY A 383 21.79 -18.61 0.21
CA GLY A 383 22.05 -20.04 0.09
C GLY A 383 22.05 -20.48 -1.38
N ASN A 384 22.36 -21.76 -1.60
CA ASN A 384 22.38 -22.34 -2.94
C ASN A 384 21.33 -23.45 -3.04
N VAL A 385 20.67 -23.50 -4.19
CA VAL A 385 19.72 -24.55 -4.58
C VAL A 385 20.12 -25.12 -5.95
N GLY A 386 19.58 -26.27 -6.32
CA GLY A 386 19.75 -26.83 -7.65
C GLY A 386 18.90 -26.12 -8.71
N SER A 387 18.96 -26.63 -9.93
CA SER A 387 18.12 -26.19 -11.04
C SER A 387 16.92 -27.13 -11.25
N ASP A 388 16.31 -27.59 -10.16
CA ASP A 388 15.27 -28.62 -10.11
C ASP A 388 13.94 -28.08 -9.54
N TYR A 389 12.93 -28.96 -9.48
CA TYR A 389 11.57 -28.61 -9.02
C TYR A 389 11.56 -28.29 -7.52
N GLU A 390 12.44 -28.92 -6.74
CA GLU A 390 12.64 -28.68 -5.32
C GLU A 390 13.01 -27.23 -5.05
N ALA A 391 13.87 -26.62 -5.88
CA ALA A 391 14.17 -25.21 -5.82
C ALA A 391 12.90 -24.34 -6.01
N ASP A 392 12.01 -24.69 -6.93
CA ASP A 392 10.76 -23.96 -7.18
C ASP A 392 9.81 -24.01 -5.98
N VAL A 393 9.84 -25.10 -5.20
CA VAL A 393 9.09 -25.20 -3.94
C VAL A 393 9.62 -24.19 -2.92
N LEU A 394 10.94 -24.10 -2.75
CA LEU A 394 11.58 -23.15 -1.84
C LEU A 394 11.30 -21.69 -2.22
N PHE A 395 11.43 -21.32 -3.50
CA PHE A 395 11.14 -19.95 -3.95
C PHE A 395 9.67 -19.56 -3.73
N ARG A 396 8.72 -20.49 -3.92
CA ARG A 396 7.31 -20.26 -3.61
C ARG A 396 7.06 -20.06 -2.13
N GLU A 397 7.74 -20.83 -1.28
CA GLU A 397 7.66 -20.65 0.17
C GLU A 397 8.18 -19.27 0.59
N PHE A 398 9.33 -18.85 0.05
CA PHE A 398 9.88 -17.52 0.33
C PHE A 398 8.98 -16.37 -0.15
N ASP A 399 8.42 -16.46 -1.36
CA ASP A 399 7.46 -15.44 -1.86
C ASP A 399 6.18 -15.40 -1.00
N GLY A 400 5.70 -16.57 -0.55
CA GLY A 400 4.54 -16.69 0.32
C GLY A 400 4.68 -15.95 1.65
N TRP A 401 5.89 -15.90 2.21
CA TRP A 401 6.22 -15.22 3.47
C TRP A 401 6.92 -13.86 3.28
N GLY A 402 7.00 -13.35 2.05
CA GLY A 402 7.65 -12.06 1.78
C GLY A 402 9.15 -12.02 2.08
N ILE A 403 9.82 -13.18 2.03
CA ILE A 403 11.26 -13.32 2.30
C ILE A 403 12.05 -12.91 1.05
N GLU A 404 13.03 -12.04 1.23
CA GLU A 404 13.94 -11.62 0.17
C GLU A 404 14.86 -12.79 -0.22
N SER A 405 14.57 -13.43 -1.36
CA SER A 405 15.30 -14.58 -1.90
C SER A 405 16.29 -14.22 -3.01
N SER A 406 16.60 -12.94 -3.21
CA SER A 406 17.63 -12.46 -4.14
C SER A 406 19.04 -12.98 -3.79
N GLY A 407 19.22 -13.46 -2.55
CA GLY A 407 20.44 -14.11 -2.07
C GLY A 407 20.53 -15.61 -2.40
N VAL A 408 19.46 -16.20 -2.95
CA VAL A 408 19.41 -17.62 -3.30
C VAL A 408 19.85 -17.82 -4.74
N HIS A 409 20.86 -18.66 -4.95
CA HIS A 409 21.41 -18.93 -6.28
C HIS A 409 21.13 -20.36 -6.72
N ARG A 410 20.72 -20.51 -8.00
CA ARG A 410 20.59 -21.82 -8.65
C ARG A 410 21.94 -22.23 -9.21
N VAL A 411 22.48 -23.32 -8.71
CA VAL A 411 23.71 -23.90 -9.22
C VAL A 411 23.37 -24.84 -10.37
N GLU A 412 24.00 -24.62 -11.52
CA GLU A 412 23.90 -25.53 -12.67
C GLU A 412 24.51 -26.89 -12.33
N ASP A 413 23.94 -27.97 -12.85
CA ASP A 413 24.39 -29.36 -12.66
C ASP A 413 24.43 -29.87 -11.20
N ALA A 414 23.81 -29.16 -10.26
CA ALA A 414 23.60 -29.60 -8.88
C ALA A 414 22.12 -29.84 -8.57
N GLU A 415 21.84 -30.78 -7.67
CA GLU A 415 20.51 -30.94 -7.07
C GLU A 415 20.37 -30.07 -5.82
N THR A 416 19.14 -29.61 -5.54
CA THR A 416 18.80 -28.98 -4.27
C THR A 416 19.07 -29.94 -3.12
N GLY A 417 19.51 -29.42 -1.96
CA GLY A 417 19.71 -30.24 -0.78
C GLY A 417 18.43 -30.98 -0.37
N LYS A 418 18.57 -32.13 0.28
CA LYS A 418 17.42 -32.97 0.67
C LYS A 418 17.62 -33.51 2.07
N ALA A 419 16.54 -33.55 2.85
CA ALA A 419 16.48 -34.35 4.06
C ALA A 419 15.50 -35.51 3.84
N LEU A 420 16.00 -36.74 3.89
CA LEU A 420 15.19 -37.94 3.82
C LEU A 420 14.88 -38.39 5.25
N ILE A 421 13.64 -38.17 5.68
CA ILE A 421 13.21 -38.35 7.06
C ILE A 421 12.31 -39.57 7.13
N PHE A 422 12.80 -40.66 7.73
CA PHE A 422 11.99 -41.83 8.03
C PHE A 422 11.36 -41.63 9.40
N ALA A 423 10.04 -41.73 9.48
CA ALA A 423 9.30 -41.65 10.74
C ALA A 423 8.52 -42.95 10.95
N ASP A 424 8.66 -43.59 12.12
CA ASP A 424 7.87 -44.77 12.46
C ASP A 424 6.55 -44.43 13.18
N SER A 425 5.68 -45.43 13.36
CA SER A 425 4.40 -45.26 14.06
C SER A 425 4.53 -44.92 15.55
N SER A 426 5.74 -45.02 16.12
CA SER A 426 6.04 -44.67 17.51
C SER A 426 6.59 -43.25 17.64
N GLY A 427 6.76 -42.52 16.53
CA GLY A 427 7.29 -41.16 16.50
C GLY A 427 8.82 -41.08 16.49
N ASN A 428 9.54 -42.21 16.38
CA ASN A 428 11.00 -42.16 16.22
C ASN A 428 11.35 -41.74 14.79
N THR A 429 12.42 -40.97 14.64
CA THR A 429 12.89 -40.49 13.35
C THR A 429 14.33 -40.93 13.04
N MET A 430 14.61 -41.17 11.76
CA MET A 430 15.94 -41.34 11.21
C MET A 430 16.09 -40.40 10.02
N ILE A 431 17.15 -39.58 10.02
CA ILE A 431 17.34 -38.53 9.01
C ILE A 431 18.63 -38.81 8.23
N SER A 432 18.53 -38.82 6.90
CA SER A 432 19.67 -38.83 5.99
C SER A 432 19.69 -37.53 5.21
N LEU A 433 20.80 -36.79 5.28
CA LEU A 433 20.98 -35.53 4.57
C LEU A 433 21.74 -35.72 3.26
N VAL A 434 21.28 -35.06 2.21
CA VAL A 434 21.99 -34.87 0.95
C VAL A 434 22.30 -33.38 0.86
N ALA A 435 23.58 -33.02 0.94
CA ALA A 435 23.97 -31.61 0.96
C ALA A 435 23.59 -30.89 -0.36
N GLY A 436 23.75 -31.56 -1.51
CA GLY A 436 23.43 -30.99 -2.82
C GLY A 436 24.15 -29.65 -3.05
N ALA A 437 23.42 -28.69 -3.60
CA ALA A 437 23.92 -27.34 -3.86
C ALA A 437 24.39 -26.58 -2.60
N ASN A 438 23.95 -26.97 -1.39
CA ASN A 438 24.42 -26.34 -0.14
C ASN A 438 25.93 -26.52 0.06
N ALA A 439 26.49 -27.66 -0.37
CA ALA A 439 27.93 -27.93 -0.29
C ALA A 439 28.76 -27.03 -1.22
N LEU A 440 28.12 -26.38 -2.19
CA LEU A 440 28.78 -25.54 -3.20
C LEU A 440 28.70 -24.05 -2.86
N LEU A 441 28.08 -23.66 -1.74
CA LEU A 441 28.05 -22.27 -1.30
C LEU A 441 29.45 -21.85 -0.83
N ALA A 442 30.09 -20.92 -1.53
CA ALA A 442 31.46 -20.52 -1.29
C ALA A 442 31.57 -19.16 -0.56
N PRO A 443 32.70 -18.80 0.07
CA PRO A 443 32.89 -17.48 0.67
C PRO A 443 32.67 -16.33 -0.33
N LYS A 444 33.09 -16.52 -1.58
CA LYS A 444 32.88 -15.54 -2.65
C LYS A 444 31.39 -15.26 -2.87
N ASP A 445 30.54 -16.26 -2.73
CA ASP A 445 29.09 -16.10 -2.86
C ASP A 445 28.51 -15.11 -1.84
N ILE A 446 29.00 -15.16 -0.61
CA ILE A 446 28.60 -14.21 0.44
C ILE A 446 29.08 -12.81 0.08
N ARG A 447 30.33 -12.68 -0.37
CA ARG A 447 30.94 -11.40 -0.73
C ARG A 447 30.27 -10.71 -1.91
N ASP A 448 30.00 -11.45 -2.98
CA ASP A 448 29.33 -10.92 -4.18
C ASP A 448 27.91 -10.42 -3.87
N ARG A 449 27.34 -10.85 -2.74
CA ARG A 449 26.00 -10.53 -2.26
C ARG A 449 26.00 -9.67 -0.98
N SER A 450 27.11 -9.01 -0.66
CA SER A 450 27.24 -8.24 0.60
C SER A 450 26.21 -7.13 0.77
N SER A 451 25.70 -6.56 -0.33
CA SER A 451 24.64 -5.55 -0.29
C SER A 451 23.35 -6.05 0.38
N LEU A 452 23.10 -7.36 0.39
CA LEU A 452 21.95 -7.93 1.11
C LEU A 452 22.07 -7.81 2.62
N PHE A 453 23.27 -7.62 3.14
CA PHE A 453 23.53 -7.44 4.57
C PHE A 453 23.35 -5.98 5.00
N GLU A 454 23.16 -5.02 4.08
CA GLU A 454 22.92 -3.62 4.43
C GLU A 454 21.66 -3.46 5.30
N GLY A 455 21.79 -2.71 6.40
CA GLY A 455 20.71 -2.51 7.36
C GLY A 455 20.34 -3.74 8.19
N THR A 456 21.12 -4.81 8.11
CA THR A 456 20.91 -6.03 8.91
C THR A 456 21.29 -5.79 10.36
N ARG A 457 20.46 -6.24 11.30
CA ARG A 457 20.79 -6.21 12.74
C ARG A 457 21.27 -7.55 13.26
N PHE A 458 20.72 -8.65 12.73
CA PHE A 458 21.15 -10.00 13.07
C PHE A 458 21.39 -10.84 11.82
N CYS A 459 22.47 -11.60 11.83
CA CYS A 459 22.75 -12.65 10.87
C CYS A 459 22.68 -14.02 11.55
N LEU A 460 21.73 -14.85 11.13
CA LEU A 460 21.60 -16.24 11.55
C LEU A 460 22.39 -17.12 10.59
N VAL A 461 23.33 -17.91 11.11
CA VAL A 461 24.17 -18.80 10.32
C VAL A 461 24.05 -20.22 10.84
N GLN A 462 23.98 -21.20 9.94
CA GLN A 462 24.04 -22.63 10.31
C GLN A 462 25.21 -23.33 9.62
N THR A 463 25.67 -24.45 10.19
CA THR A 463 26.86 -25.18 9.70
C THR A 463 26.52 -26.39 8.81
N GLU A 464 25.41 -26.34 8.09
CA GLU A 464 25.05 -27.31 7.02
C GLU A 464 25.57 -26.87 5.63
N ILE A 465 26.49 -25.90 5.64
CA ILE A 465 27.26 -25.35 4.52
C ILE A 465 28.75 -25.38 4.90
N PRO A 466 29.70 -25.19 3.96
CA PRO A 466 31.13 -25.11 4.28
C PRO A 466 31.46 -24.10 5.41
N LEU A 467 32.34 -24.49 6.33
CA LEU A 467 32.65 -23.69 7.53
C LEU A 467 33.36 -22.36 7.21
N ASP A 468 34.15 -22.32 6.14
CA ASP A 468 34.77 -21.10 5.62
C ASP A 468 33.72 -20.12 5.09
N THR A 469 32.67 -20.62 4.44
CA THR A 469 31.51 -19.83 4.02
C THR A 469 30.72 -19.30 5.22
N ALA A 470 30.48 -20.13 6.25
CA ALA A 470 29.87 -19.69 7.50
C ALA A 470 30.70 -18.57 8.17
N ALA A 471 32.02 -18.69 8.16
CA ALA A 471 32.92 -17.65 8.69
C ALA A 471 32.88 -16.36 7.85
N GLU A 472 32.79 -16.46 6.52
CA GLU A 472 32.62 -15.28 5.66
C GLU A 472 31.30 -14.58 5.92
N ALA A 473 30.20 -15.33 6.11
CA ALA A 473 28.89 -14.79 6.46
C ALA A 473 28.94 -14.00 7.78
N CYS A 474 29.55 -14.57 8.83
CA CYS A 474 29.75 -13.85 10.08
C CYS A 474 30.61 -12.60 9.90
N ARG A 475 31.67 -12.65 9.08
CA ARG A 475 32.54 -11.50 8.83
C ARG A 475 31.81 -10.36 8.12
N VAL A 476 31.09 -10.66 7.03
CA VAL A 476 30.33 -9.66 6.28
C VAL A 476 29.21 -9.06 7.15
N ALA A 477 28.56 -9.87 7.98
CA ALA A 477 27.59 -9.38 8.96
C ALA A 477 28.20 -8.34 9.92
N HIS A 478 29.37 -8.63 10.51
CA HIS A 478 30.09 -7.67 11.37
C HIS A 478 30.51 -6.40 10.63
N GLU A 479 30.98 -6.51 9.39
CA GLU A 479 31.33 -5.35 8.56
C GLU A 479 30.11 -4.42 8.32
N MET A 480 28.90 -4.98 8.29
CA MET A 480 27.63 -4.24 8.17
C MET A 480 27.03 -3.82 9.52
N GLY A 481 27.71 -4.11 10.63
CA GLY A 481 27.27 -3.77 11.98
C GLY A 481 26.20 -4.70 12.57
N ALA A 482 25.97 -5.86 11.95
CA ALA A 482 25.03 -6.87 12.44
C ALA A 482 25.68 -7.79 13.49
N GLN A 483 24.89 -8.25 14.45
CA GLN A 483 25.27 -9.31 15.37
C GLN A 483 25.08 -10.69 14.74
N THR A 484 25.86 -11.69 15.16
CA THR A 484 25.83 -13.04 14.57
C THR A 484 25.32 -14.09 15.55
N VAL A 485 24.42 -14.96 15.07
CA VAL A 485 23.90 -16.10 15.81
C VAL A 485 24.24 -17.37 15.03
N LEU A 486 25.02 -18.28 15.63
CA LEU A 486 25.48 -19.51 14.98
C LEU A 486 24.80 -20.75 15.57
N LYS A 487 24.25 -21.60 14.70
CA LYS A 487 23.71 -22.93 15.03
C LYS A 487 24.63 -24.05 14.47
N PRO A 488 25.35 -24.80 15.32
CA PRO A 488 26.34 -25.79 14.87
C PRO A 488 25.73 -27.18 14.65
N SER A 489 24.97 -27.39 13.57
CA SER A 489 24.17 -28.61 13.39
C SER A 489 24.81 -29.78 12.64
N SER A 490 25.85 -29.55 11.84
CA SER A 490 26.51 -30.61 11.03
C SER A 490 28.03 -30.45 10.98
N CYS A 491 28.64 -30.23 12.14
CA CYS A 491 30.09 -30.12 12.28
C CYS A 491 30.60 -30.87 13.50
N ASP A 492 31.83 -31.38 13.41
CA ASP A 492 32.53 -32.06 14.51
C ASP A 492 33.40 -31.10 15.33
N GLU A 493 33.78 -29.97 14.76
CA GLU A 493 34.53 -28.93 15.45
C GLU A 493 34.21 -27.57 14.82
N LEU A 494 34.41 -26.51 15.61
CA LEU A 494 34.31 -25.14 15.13
C LEU A 494 35.70 -24.50 15.19
N PRO A 495 36.25 -24.01 14.07
CA PRO A 495 37.50 -23.28 14.08
C PRO A 495 37.42 -22.08 15.01
N THR A 496 38.46 -21.85 15.81
CA THR A 496 38.53 -20.66 16.69
C THR A 496 38.35 -19.35 15.91
N SER A 497 38.80 -19.31 14.64
CA SER A 497 38.59 -18.17 13.75
C SER A 497 37.12 -17.89 13.41
N LEU A 498 36.27 -18.93 13.38
CA LEU A 498 34.83 -18.77 13.22
C LEU A 498 34.20 -18.35 14.57
N LEU A 499 34.54 -19.03 15.66
CA LEU A 499 34.02 -18.70 17.00
C LEU A 499 34.28 -17.25 17.41
N ALA A 500 35.44 -16.69 17.04
CA ALA A 500 35.78 -15.29 17.26
C ALA A 500 34.85 -14.28 16.55
N LEU A 501 34.10 -14.72 15.54
CA LEU A 501 33.14 -13.91 14.78
C LEU A 501 31.68 -14.16 15.22
N VAL A 502 31.44 -15.02 16.22
CA VAL A 502 30.08 -15.35 16.69
C VAL A 502 29.75 -14.50 17.91
N ASP A 503 28.57 -13.88 17.95
CA ASP A 503 28.07 -13.23 19.17
C ASP A 503 27.31 -14.22 20.06
N TYR A 504 26.39 -14.99 19.47
CA TYR A 504 25.56 -15.98 20.16
C TYR A 504 25.75 -17.36 19.53
N LEU A 505 26.27 -18.31 20.28
CA LEU A 505 26.38 -19.71 19.86
C LEU A 505 25.22 -20.52 20.47
N VAL A 506 24.43 -21.21 19.65
CA VAL A 506 23.18 -21.87 20.11
C VAL A 506 23.19 -23.39 19.82
N PRO A 507 24.05 -24.20 20.46
CA PRO A 507 24.03 -25.66 20.26
C PRO A 507 22.89 -26.31 21.04
N ASN A 508 22.47 -27.51 20.63
CA ASN A 508 21.77 -28.43 21.55
C ASN A 508 22.79 -29.32 22.31
N GLU A 509 22.34 -30.14 23.27
CA GLU A 509 23.22 -31.01 24.05
C GLU A 509 24.05 -31.97 23.18
N HIS A 510 23.45 -32.56 22.14
CA HIS A 510 24.15 -33.48 21.24
C HIS A 510 25.20 -32.79 20.37
N GLU A 511 24.90 -31.60 19.87
CA GLU A 511 25.82 -30.78 19.10
C GLU A 511 26.94 -30.24 19.98
N LEU A 512 26.65 -29.85 21.23
CA LEU A 512 27.66 -29.43 22.20
C LEU A 512 28.67 -30.56 22.49
N GLU A 513 28.17 -31.79 22.67
CA GLU A 513 29.02 -32.97 22.84
C GLU A 513 29.90 -33.22 21.62
N ARG A 514 29.34 -33.01 20.42
CA ARG A 514 30.05 -33.23 19.17
C ARG A 514 31.17 -32.20 18.96
N ILE A 515 30.89 -30.91 19.14
CA ILE A 515 31.85 -29.81 18.91
C ILE A 515 32.83 -29.60 20.07
N CYS A 516 32.53 -30.13 21.25
CA CYS A 516 33.36 -30.04 22.44
C CYS A 516 33.33 -31.38 23.22
N PRO A 517 33.94 -32.44 22.66
CA PRO A 517 33.85 -33.79 23.21
C PRO A 517 34.59 -33.93 24.54
N GLY A 518 34.11 -34.84 25.39
CA GLY A 518 34.78 -35.26 26.65
C GLY A 518 33.85 -35.26 27.87
N ASP A 519 34.37 -35.64 29.03
CA ASP A 519 33.54 -35.89 30.23
C ASP A 519 33.13 -34.62 31.02
N GLY A 520 33.33 -33.42 30.43
CA GLY A 520 33.00 -32.15 31.06
C GLY A 520 31.49 -31.91 31.21
N THR A 521 31.08 -31.17 32.23
CA THR A 521 29.69 -30.71 32.37
C THR A 521 29.31 -29.74 31.25
N ILE A 522 28.01 -29.57 30.98
CA ILE A 522 27.50 -28.58 30.01
C ILE A 522 28.08 -27.19 30.30
N ALA A 523 28.13 -26.78 31.57
CA ALA A 523 28.72 -25.52 32.01
C ALA A 523 30.20 -25.39 31.62
N ALA A 524 31.01 -26.42 31.89
CA ALA A 524 32.43 -26.42 31.55
C ALA A 524 32.66 -26.35 30.03
N LYS A 525 31.89 -27.08 29.23
CA LYS A 525 31.96 -27.07 27.76
C LYS A 525 31.53 -25.72 27.18
N ALA A 526 30.41 -25.19 27.66
CA ALA A 526 29.94 -23.87 27.26
C ALA A 526 30.95 -22.76 27.60
N ARG A 527 31.60 -22.85 28.77
CA ARG A 527 32.67 -21.93 29.18
C ARG A 527 33.88 -21.99 28.25
N ALA A 528 34.33 -23.20 27.91
CA ALA A 528 35.47 -23.40 27.01
C ALA A 528 35.22 -22.85 25.59
N LEU A 529 33.98 -22.95 25.09
CA LEU A 529 33.59 -22.33 23.82
C LEU A 529 33.48 -20.81 23.93
N LEU A 530 32.91 -20.29 25.03
CA LEU A 530 32.80 -18.85 25.29
C LEU A 530 34.17 -18.16 25.28
N GLU A 531 35.19 -18.80 25.86
CA GLU A 531 36.57 -18.27 25.92
C GLU A 531 37.23 -18.12 24.54
N GLN A 532 36.70 -18.78 23.50
CA GLN A 532 37.21 -18.70 22.14
C GLN A 532 36.64 -17.53 21.32
N GLY A 533 35.59 -16.85 21.80
CA GLY A 533 35.00 -15.73 21.05
C GLY A 533 33.61 -15.29 21.46
N PRO A 534 32.61 -16.20 21.51
CA PRO A 534 31.21 -15.84 21.73
C PRO A 534 30.96 -14.96 22.95
N LYS A 535 29.99 -14.06 22.83
CA LYS A 535 29.49 -13.25 23.96
C LYS A 535 28.57 -14.08 24.86
N ALA A 536 27.84 -15.02 24.26
CA ALA A 536 26.98 -15.97 24.95
C ALA A 536 26.97 -17.34 24.26
N VAL A 537 26.91 -18.40 25.07
CA VAL A 537 26.63 -19.77 24.63
C VAL A 537 25.31 -20.21 25.25
N ILE A 538 24.34 -20.57 24.40
CA ILE A 538 22.95 -20.88 24.75
C ILE A 538 22.69 -22.34 24.37
N VAL A 539 22.77 -23.23 25.34
CA VAL A 539 22.61 -24.68 25.13
C VAL A 539 21.15 -25.07 25.30
N THR A 540 20.50 -25.52 24.23
CA THR A 540 19.12 -26.04 24.29
C THR A 540 19.09 -27.51 24.72
N ARG A 541 18.13 -27.87 25.59
CA ARG A 541 18.10 -29.16 26.31
C ARG A 541 16.73 -29.85 26.24
N GLY A 542 16.01 -29.64 25.13
CA GLY A 542 14.66 -30.18 24.93
C GLY A 542 13.71 -29.86 26.10
N SER A 543 13.08 -30.89 26.67
CA SER A 543 12.18 -30.76 27.83
C SER A 543 12.88 -30.30 29.12
N SER A 544 14.21 -30.32 29.17
CA SER A 544 14.99 -29.77 30.29
C SER A 544 15.25 -28.26 30.17
N GLY A 545 14.75 -27.62 29.10
CA GLY A 545 14.81 -26.18 28.91
C GLY A 545 16.10 -25.71 28.24
N CYS A 546 16.70 -24.67 28.79
CA CYS A 546 17.85 -23.98 28.19
C CYS A 546 18.89 -23.60 29.24
N PHE A 547 20.17 -23.66 28.89
CA PHE A 547 21.29 -23.22 29.73
C PHE A 547 22.04 -22.08 29.04
N LEU A 548 22.24 -20.96 29.73
CA LEU A 548 22.97 -19.79 29.26
C LEU A 548 24.31 -19.71 29.99
N CYS A 549 25.38 -19.49 29.22
CA CYS A 549 26.71 -19.15 29.71
C CYS A 549 27.16 -17.83 29.09
N THR A 550 27.46 -16.82 29.93
CA THR A 550 28.06 -15.55 29.53
C THR A 550 29.28 -15.25 30.40
N ARG A 551 30.01 -14.16 30.10
CA ARG A 551 31.12 -13.71 30.97
C ARG A 551 30.65 -13.29 32.38
N GLU A 552 29.38 -12.92 32.52
CA GLU A 552 28.80 -12.46 33.78
C GLU A 552 28.35 -13.61 34.68
N GLY A 553 28.05 -14.78 34.09
CA GLY A 553 27.64 -15.95 34.86
C GLY A 553 26.92 -17.01 34.03
N GLU A 554 26.20 -17.87 34.74
CA GLU A 554 25.45 -19.00 34.19
C GLU A 554 24.01 -18.94 34.67
N ARG A 555 23.05 -19.27 33.81
CA ARG A 555 21.63 -19.35 34.17
C ARG A 555 20.97 -20.53 33.49
N SER A 556 19.97 -21.10 34.16
CA SER A 556 19.11 -22.14 33.58
C SER A 556 17.68 -21.63 33.48
N TYR A 557 17.01 -21.98 32.37
CA TYR A 557 15.63 -21.63 32.10
C TYR A 557 14.85 -22.93 31.93
N PRO A 558 13.77 -23.17 32.70
CA PRO A 558 12.95 -24.35 32.53
C PRO A 558 12.20 -24.31 31.18
N ALA A 559 11.93 -25.47 30.60
CA ALA A 559 11.06 -25.57 29.43
C ALA A 559 9.61 -25.25 29.81
N PHE A 560 8.86 -24.69 28.86
CA PHE A 560 7.41 -24.61 28.98
C PHE A 560 6.79 -25.98 28.74
N ALA A 561 5.79 -26.33 29.54
CA ALA A 561 5.11 -27.61 29.42
C ALA A 561 4.13 -27.58 28.24
N PHE A 562 4.46 -28.34 27.19
CA PHE A 562 3.62 -28.56 26.02
C PHE A 562 3.53 -30.06 25.69
N PRO A 563 2.37 -30.55 25.20
CA PRO A 563 2.28 -31.91 24.71
C PRO A 563 3.09 -32.08 23.42
N THR A 564 4.07 -32.98 23.42
CA THR A 564 4.95 -33.22 22.26
C THR A 564 4.25 -34.13 21.25
N ILE A 565 4.09 -33.64 20.02
CA ILE A 565 3.63 -34.39 18.85
C ILE A 565 4.80 -34.67 17.90
N ASP A 566 5.63 -33.67 17.64
CA ASP A 566 6.78 -33.72 16.72
C ASP A 566 7.78 -32.67 17.19
N ASP A 567 9.03 -33.03 17.47
CA ASP A 567 10.06 -32.10 17.94
C ASP A 567 10.89 -31.49 16.79
N ALA A 568 10.59 -31.85 15.55
CA ALA A 568 11.24 -31.29 14.37
C ALA A 568 11.07 -29.78 14.31
N GLY A 569 12.19 -29.06 14.13
CA GLY A 569 12.17 -27.61 13.98
C GLY A 569 12.12 -26.81 15.28
N ALA A 570 12.06 -27.45 16.46
CA ALA A 570 12.06 -26.74 17.74
C ALA A 570 13.29 -25.83 17.93
N CYS A 571 14.46 -26.27 17.46
CA CYS A 571 15.67 -25.44 17.45
C CYS A 571 15.57 -24.24 16.49
N ASP A 572 14.90 -24.42 15.34
CA ASP A 572 14.71 -23.36 14.34
C ASP A 572 13.70 -22.32 14.87
N ALA A 573 12.62 -22.77 15.53
CA ALA A 573 11.68 -21.92 16.25
C ALA A 573 12.37 -21.13 17.37
N PHE A 574 13.22 -21.79 18.16
CA PHE A 574 14.01 -21.15 19.21
C PHE A 574 14.90 -20.03 18.64
N ALA A 575 15.70 -20.34 17.62
CA ALA A 575 16.63 -19.37 17.03
C ALA A 575 15.90 -18.17 16.41
N SER A 576 14.78 -18.43 15.74
CA SER A 576 13.94 -17.39 15.13
C SER A 576 13.38 -16.43 16.18
N ALA A 577 12.79 -16.98 17.24
CA ALA A 577 12.17 -16.21 18.32
C ALA A 577 13.20 -15.50 19.22
N LEU A 578 14.39 -16.07 19.38
CA LEU A 578 15.51 -15.43 20.07
C LEU A 578 15.88 -14.12 19.37
N VAL A 579 16.14 -14.17 18.06
CA VAL A 579 16.50 -12.98 17.27
C VAL A 579 15.34 -11.99 17.22
N ALA A 580 14.12 -12.46 16.96
CA ALA A 580 12.92 -11.62 16.96
C ALA A 580 12.73 -10.87 18.29
N SER A 581 13.01 -11.51 19.42
CA SER A 581 12.91 -10.86 20.73
C SER A 581 14.05 -9.87 20.98
N LEU A 582 15.28 -10.19 20.55
CA LEU A 582 16.44 -9.30 20.67
C LEU A 582 16.33 -8.05 19.80
N LEU A 583 15.67 -8.16 18.63
CA LEU A 583 15.36 -7.01 17.78
C LEU A 583 14.44 -6.01 18.50
N HIS A 584 13.44 -6.53 19.21
CA HIS A 584 12.48 -5.73 19.96
C HIS A 584 13.10 -5.06 21.21
N ALA A 585 13.92 -5.80 21.96
CA ALA A 585 14.59 -5.31 23.16
C ALA A 585 15.92 -6.04 23.38
N ASP A 586 16.97 -5.31 23.76
CA ASP A 586 18.29 -5.87 24.10
C ASP A 586 18.30 -6.56 25.49
N ASP A 587 17.32 -7.44 25.76
CA ASP A 587 17.21 -8.26 26.97
C ASP A 587 17.31 -9.75 26.60
N LEU A 588 18.48 -10.32 26.86
CA LEU A 588 18.79 -11.72 26.55
C LEU A 588 17.98 -12.71 27.38
N ASP A 589 17.71 -12.42 28.64
CA ASP A 589 16.92 -13.30 29.52
C ASP A 589 15.48 -13.41 29.03
N ARG A 590 14.89 -12.27 28.68
CA ARG A 590 13.55 -12.22 28.08
C ARG A 590 13.54 -12.94 26.73
N ALA A 591 14.55 -12.71 25.90
CA ALA A 591 14.65 -13.35 24.59
C ALA A 591 14.74 -14.88 24.69
N ILE A 592 15.48 -15.42 25.66
CA ILE A 592 15.55 -16.88 25.89
C ILE A 592 14.21 -17.44 26.37
N ARG A 593 13.47 -16.73 27.24
CA ARG A 593 12.13 -17.17 27.67
C ARG A 593 11.16 -17.20 26.50
N VAL A 594 11.14 -16.15 25.67
CA VAL A 594 10.32 -16.08 24.44
C VAL A 594 10.69 -17.20 23.47
N ALA A 595 11.98 -17.41 23.23
CA ALA A 595 12.49 -18.47 22.37
C ALA A 595 12.12 -19.86 22.87
N SER A 596 12.20 -20.09 24.19
CA SER A 596 11.82 -21.36 24.82
C SER A 596 10.31 -21.63 24.67
N TYR A 597 9.47 -20.59 24.79
CA TYR A 597 8.04 -20.71 24.55
C TYR A 597 7.74 -21.03 23.09
N ALA A 598 8.36 -20.33 22.14
CA ALA A 598 8.20 -20.57 20.72
C ALA A 598 8.60 -22.02 20.32
N ALA A 599 9.70 -22.51 20.86
CA ALA A 599 10.12 -23.90 20.71
C ALA A 599 9.07 -24.87 21.26
N GLY A 600 8.61 -24.67 22.50
CA GLY A 600 7.55 -25.48 23.10
C GLY A 600 6.22 -25.44 22.32
N TYR A 601 5.85 -24.29 21.77
CA TYR A 601 4.68 -24.16 20.90
C TYR A 601 4.82 -25.00 19.63
N SER A 602 6.00 -24.97 18.99
CA SER A 602 6.25 -25.69 17.75
C SER A 602 6.09 -27.20 17.93
N VAL A 603 6.50 -27.76 19.09
CA VAL A 603 6.45 -29.22 19.26
C VAL A 603 5.06 -29.83 19.33
N THR A 604 4.01 -29.00 19.39
CA THR A 604 2.61 -29.44 19.46
C THR A 604 1.98 -29.69 18.10
N ARG A 605 2.74 -29.63 16.99
CA ARG A 605 2.25 -29.74 15.61
C ARG A 605 3.25 -30.49 14.73
N HIS A 606 2.76 -31.16 13.69
CA HIS A 606 3.61 -31.85 12.72
C HIS A 606 4.32 -30.92 11.74
N GLY A 607 5.56 -31.26 11.40
CA GLY A 607 6.38 -30.57 10.41
C GLY A 607 6.98 -29.26 10.94
N VAL A 608 8.04 -28.78 10.28
CA VAL A 608 8.79 -27.61 10.76
C VAL A 608 8.04 -26.31 10.45
N ILE A 609 8.05 -25.85 9.19
CA ILE A 609 7.46 -24.54 8.82
C ILE A 609 6.01 -24.37 9.31
N PRO A 610 5.10 -25.36 9.18
CA PRO A 610 3.73 -25.24 9.68
C PRO A 610 3.63 -25.07 11.20
N SER A 611 4.57 -25.61 11.97
CA SER A 611 4.55 -25.56 13.44
C SER A 611 5.13 -24.29 14.04
N LEU A 612 5.93 -23.54 13.27
CA LEU A 612 6.53 -22.28 13.73
C LEU A 612 5.45 -21.28 14.16
N ILE A 613 5.65 -20.69 15.34
CA ILE A 613 4.77 -19.66 15.91
C ILE A 613 4.79 -18.38 15.07
N ASP A 614 3.65 -17.72 14.92
CA ASP A 614 3.55 -16.41 14.27
C ASP A 614 3.49 -15.27 15.29
N HIS A 615 3.66 -14.04 14.79
CA HIS A 615 3.66 -12.83 15.61
C HIS A 615 2.37 -12.69 16.44
N PHE A 616 1.21 -12.98 15.85
CA PHE A 616 -0.07 -12.84 16.53
C PHE A 616 -0.22 -13.81 17.71
N ALA A 617 0.12 -15.08 17.49
CA ALA A 617 0.12 -16.09 18.53
C ALA A 617 1.13 -15.76 19.65
N LEU A 618 2.31 -15.25 19.30
CA LEU A 618 3.32 -14.86 20.28
C LEU A 618 2.87 -13.65 21.11
N VAL A 619 2.34 -12.60 20.49
CA VAL A 619 1.81 -11.42 21.20
C VAL A 619 0.65 -11.80 22.10
N SER A 620 -0.27 -12.64 21.61
CA SER A 620 -1.39 -13.15 22.42
C SER A 620 -0.89 -13.90 23.67
N ALA A 621 0.17 -14.69 23.55
CA ALA A 621 0.78 -15.40 24.68
C ALA A 621 1.45 -14.43 25.67
N LEU A 622 2.10 -13.37 25.18
CA LEU A 622 2.69 -12.32 26.02
C LEU A 622 1.62 -11.54 26.80
N GLU A 623 0.55 -11.12 26.12
CA GLU A 623 -0.58 -10.39 26.73
C GLU A 623 -1.33 -11.23 27.76
N ALA A 624 -1.45 -12.54 27.53
CA ALA A 624 -2.03 -13.49 28.48
C ALA A 624 -1.13 -13.78 29.68
N GLY A 625 0.08 -13.22 29.75
CA GLY A 625 1.06 -13.48 30.81
C GLY A 625 1.64 -14.89 30.80
N ALA A 626 1.51 -15.62 29.68
CA ALA A 626 2.00 -16.99 29.56
C ALA A 626 3.54 -17.05 29.56
N ILE A 627 4.20 -15.95 29.19
CA ILE A 627 5.66 -15.77 29.21
C ILE A 627 5.95 -14.71 30.29
N GLY A 628 5.95 -15.13 31.56
CA GLY A 628 6.11 -14.22 32.70
C GLY A 628 7.53 -13.65 32.85
N ASP A 629 7.64 -12.50 33.55
CA ASP A 629 8.91 -11.89 34.02
C ASP A 629 9.44 -12.52 35.32
N HIS A 630 8.92 -13.68 35.74
CA HIS A 630 9.35 -14.31 36.98
C HIS A 630 10.77 -14.88 36.83
N ALA A 631 11.73 -14.22 37.47
CA ALA A 631 13.06 -14.75 37.72
C ALA A 631 12.95 -16.18 38.31
N PRO A 632 13.85 -17.11 37.94
CA PRO A 632 13.89 -18.41 38.58
C PRO A 632 14.06 -18.22 40.08
N SER A 633 13.16 -18.81 40.87
CA SER A 633 13.35 -18.96 42.31
C SER A 633 14.60 -19.83 42.54
N ASP A 634 15.56 -19.25 43.26
CA ASP A 634 16.88 -19.82 43.61
C ASP A 634 16.86 -21.30 44.04
#